data_AF-A0A7L3WUT0-F1
#
_entry.id   AF-A0A7L3WUT0-F1
#
_cell.length_a   1.000
_cell.length_b   1.000
_cell.length_c   1.000
_cell.angle_alpha   90.00
_cell.angle_beta   90.00
_cell.angle_gamma   90.00
#
_symmetry.space_group_name_H-M   'P 1'
#
loop_
_entity.id
_entity.type
_entity.pdbx_description
1 polymer ?
#
loop_
_entity_poly.entity_id
_entity_poly.type
_entity_poly.pdbx_seq_one_letter_code
_entity_poly.pdbx_strand_id
1 'polypeptide(L)'
;MARAAELASCLEAVLANRGNANRVLEILEPLAGQEEEEDILCAVRTCSRLFGALLERGELFVGRLPAEEASLADNYSAGDKYKMWMRHRYNDCVGYLAELMGHDAFQVKEMSLSTLMKFVELEAQHPLIKVEWKGTLTFPRELLKVVVDGLLPLHEDASLLISRFQEYMEYDDVRYFVIKAVTESIGQVMQKTKERPPPFYQQNVFSLISPINMPNKESDMVRFMAKQVCLTHCLQFYFQAHKQAFEKMWLSFLKHKLPTGLYKKVLVILHDSVLPYMNEPTLMIDFLTVAYGIGGAISLLALNGLFILIHQHNL
;
A
#
# COMPACT_ATOMS: atom_id res chain seq x y z
N MET A 1 -32.83 1.33 -0.79
CA MET A 1 -33.28 2.40 0.14
C MET A 1 -33.54 1.92 1.58
N ALA A 2 -34.26 0.81 1.81
CA ALA A 2 -34.52 0.32 3.16
C ALA A 2 -33.23 -0.10 3.91
N ARG A 3 -32.34 -0.84 3.24
CA ARG A 3 -31.06 -1.31 3.79
C ARG A 3 -30.13 -0.17 4.21
N ALA A 4 -30.07 0.90 3.42
CA ALA A 4 -29.28 2.08 3.76
C ALA A 4 -29.76 2.79 5.04
N ALA A 5 -31.08 2.87 5.26
CA ALA A 5 -31.64 3.43 6.47
C ALA A 5 -31.39 2.54 7.70
N GLU A 6 -31.45 1.22 7.51
CA GLU A 6 -31.11 0.23 8.53
C GLU A 6 -29.65 0.37 8.98
N LEU A 7 -28.71 0.32 8.03
CA LEU A 7 -27.27 0.48 8.32
C LEU A 7 -26.94 1.81 8.99
N ALA A 8 -27.61 2.90 8.59
CA ALA A 8 -27.47 4.19 9.26
C ALA A 8 -27.97 4.14 10.71
N SER A 9 -29.10 3.47 10.98
CA SER A 9 -29.58 3.25 12.35
C SER A 9 -28.61 2.41 13.18
N CYS A 10 -28.03 1.36 12.60
CA CYS A 10 -26.99 0.56 13.26
C CYS A 10 -25.78 1.42 13.63
N LEU A 11 -25.30 2.24 12.70
CA LEU A 11 -24.16 3.13 12.90
C LEU A 11 -24.39 4.09 14.08
N GLU A 12 -25.51 4.81 14.10
CA GLU A 12 -25.82 5.76 15.17
C GLU A 12 -25.95 5.04 16.52
N ALA A 13 -26.55 3.85 16.54
CA ALA A 13 -26.68 3.04 17.75
C ALA A 13 -25.33 2.60 18.33
N VAL A 14 -24.38 2.16 17.48
CA VAL A 14 -23.03 1.75 17.89
C VAL A 14 -22.22 2.94 18.38
N LEU A 15 -22.29 4.08 17.67
CA LEU A 15 -21.54 5.29 18.03
C LEU A 15 -22.06 6.00 19.28
N ALA A 16 -23.34 5.83 19.62
CA ALA A 16 -23.96 6.44 20.79
C ALA A 16 -23.76 5.62 22.07
N ASN A 17 -23.77 4.29 21.98
CA ASN A 17 -23.69 3.43 23.16
C ASN A 17 -22.91 2.13 22.90
N ARG A 18 -21.86 1.90 23.70
CA ARG A 18 -21.04 0.67 23.68
C ARG A 18 -21.85 -0.61 23.92
N GLY A 19 -23.01 -0.52 24.57
CA GLY A 19 -23.93 -1.66 24.72
C GLY A 19 -24.47 -2.21 23.40
N ASN A 20 -24.45 -1.41 22.33
CA ASN A 20 -24.90 -1.81 20.99
C ASN A 20 -23.75 -2.30 20.09
N ALA A 21 -22.57 -2.59 20.64
CA ALA A 21 -21.38 -2.98 19.87
C ALA A 21 -21.66 -4.09 18.86
N ASN A 22 -22.47 -5.09 19.23
CA ASN A 22 -22.79 -6.26 18.41
C ASN A 22 -23.44 -5.89 17.06
N ARG A 23 -24.11 -4.72 16.97
CA ARG A 23 -24.70 -4.24 15.72
C ARG A 23 -23.66 -3.91 14.65
N VAL A 24 -22.37 -3.85 14.99
CA VAL A 24 -21.30 -3.77 13.97
C VAL A 24 -21.30 -4.98 13.04
N LEU A 25 -21.75 -6.16 13.51
CA LEU A 25 -21.83 -7.35 12.68
C LEU A 25 -22.88 -7.20 11.57
N GLU A 26 -24.01 -6.53 11.87
CA GLU A 26 -25.03 -6.16 10.87
C GLU A 26 -24.46 -5.21 9.81
N ILE A 27 -23.50 -4.35 10.20
CA ILE A 27 -22.83 -3.42 9.29
C ILE A 27 -21.81 -4.13 8.39
N LEU A 28 -21.14 -5.16 8.92
CA LEU A 28 -20.13 -5.93 8.20
C LEU A 28 -20.72 -7.02 7.31
N GLU A 29 -21.89 -7.55 7.65
CA GLU A 29 -22.57 -8.63 6.92
C GLU A 29 -22.59 -8.41 5.39
N PRO A 30 -22.97 -7.22 4.86
CA PRO A 30 -23.03 -7.04 3.42
C PRO A 30 -21.66 -7.05 2.73
N LEU A 31 -20.57 -6.85 3.47
CA LEU A 31 -19.21 -6.90 2.92
C LEU A 31 -18.69 -8.34 2.75
N ALA A 32 -19.24 -9.29 3.51
CA ALA A 32 -18.81 -10.69 3.52
C ALA A 32 -19.57 -11.58 2.52
N GLY A 33 -20.69 -11.08 1.97
CA GLY A 33 -21.63 -11.84 1.15
C GLY A 33 -21.64 -11.43 -0.33
N GLN A 34 -22.37 -12.21 -1.14
CA GLN A 34 -22.74 -11.85 -2.51
C GLN A 34 -24.03 -11.01 -2.50
N GLU A 35 -23.96 -9.82 -1.92
CA GLU A 35 -25.05 -8.86 -1.90
C GLU A 35 -25.08 -8.01 -3.18
N GLU A 36 -26.15 -7.23 -3.37
CA GLU A 36 -26.21 -6.26 -4.46
C GLU A 36 -25.13 -5.17 -4.30
N GLU A 37 -24.59 -4.70 -5.44
CA GLU A 37 -23.51 -3.70 -5.45
C GLU A 37 -23.87 -2.43 -4.64
N GLU A 38 -25.13 -1.99 -4.69
CA GLU A 38 -25.60 -0.82 -3.92
C GLU A 38 -25.49 -1.04 -2.40
N ASP A 39 -25.79 -2.25 -1.93
CA ASP A 39 -25.76 -2.60 -0.51
C ASP A 39 -24.33 -2.75 -0.01
N ILE A 40 -23.45 -3.35 -0.82
CA ILE A 40 -22.00 -3.38 -0.55
C ILE A 40 -21.46 -1.96 -0.43
N LEU A 41 -21.75 -1.10 -1.41
CA LEU A 41 -21.29 0.29 -1.41
C LEU A 41 -21.83 1.07 -0.20
N CYS A 42 -23.07 0.81 0.21
CA CYS A 42 -23.65 1.40 1.43
C CYS A 42 -22.95 0.91 2.70
N ALA A 43 -22.63 -0.38 2.79
CA ALA A 43 -21.90 -0.96 3.91
C ALA A 43 -20.47 -0.42 4.00
N VAL A 44 -19.75 -0.29 2.88
CA VAL A 44 -18.40 0.31 2.81
C VAL A 44 -18.42 1.74 3.37
N ARG A 45 -19.37 2.58 2.94
CA ARG A 45 -19.53 3.95 3.47
C ARG A 45 -19.84 3.96 4.96
N THR A 46 -20.70 3.05 5.42
CA THR A 46 -21.08 2.92 6.83
C THR A 46 -19.88 2.51 7.68
N CYS A 47 -19.09 1.53 7.24
CA CYS A 47 -17.84 1.11 7.89
C CYS A 47 -16.82 2.24 7.93
N SER A 48 -16.65 2.96 6.83
CA SER A 48 -15.77 4.14 6.75
C SER A 48 -16.12 5.19 7.80
N ARG A 49 -17.41 5.44 8.03
CA ARG A 49 -17.90 6.38 9.05
C ARG A 49 -17.70 5.83 10.46
N LEU A 50 -18.08 4.56 10.69
CA LEU A 50 -17.98 3.91 12.00
C LEU A 50 -16.54 3.88 12.49
N PHE A 51 -15.67 3.20 11.75
CA PHE A 51 -14.29 3.00 12.16
C PHE A 51 -13.48 4.28 12.08
N GLY A 52 -13.85 5.21 11.18
CA GLY A 52 -13.29 6.55 11.18
C GLY A 52 -13.50 7.27 12.51
N ALA A 53 -14.76 7.30 13.00
CA ALA A 53 -15.07 7.91 14.28
C ALA A 53 -14.40 7.18 15.46
N LEU A 54 -14.30 5.84 15.43
CA LEU A 54 -13.66 5.08 16.51
C LEU A 54 -12.14 5.32 16.58
N LEU A 55 -11.48 5.47 15.44
CA LEU A 55 -10.06 5.84 15.35
C LEU A 55 -9.83 7.23 15.96
N GLU A 56 -10.61 8.23 15.52
CA GLU A 56 -10.50 9.61 16.00
C GLU A 56 -10.77 9.73 17.51
N ARG A 57 -11.75 8.98 18.02
CA ARG A 57 -12.10 8.93 19.46
C ARG A 57 -11.13 8.09 20.30
N GLY A 58 -10.18 7.37 19.69
CA GLY A 58 -9.29 6.45 20.39
C GLY A 58 -10.02 5.28 21.06
N GLU A 59 -11.10 4.79 20.43
CA GLU A 59 -11.94 3.69 20.93
C GLU A 59 -11.54 2.32 20.39
N LEU A 60 -10.44 2.24 19.63
CA LEU A 60 -9.80 0.98 19.25
C LEU A 60 -8.59 0.71 20.15
N PHE A 61 -8.29 -0.58 20.35
CA PHE A 61 -7.17 -0.99 21.20
C PHE A 61 -5.82 -0.62 20.56
N VAL A 62 -4.91 -0.07 21.38
CA VAL A 62 -3.56 0.35 20.96
C VAL A 62 -2.51 -0.62 21.51
N GLY A 63 -1.73 -1.21 20.62
CA GLY A 63 -0.65 -2.14 20.93
C GLY A 63 -0.87 -3.51 20.29
N ARG A 64 -0.12 -4.51 20.76
CA ARG A 64 -0.22 -5.87 20.25
C ARG A 64 -1.59 -6.46 20.61
N LEU A 65 -2.43 -6.65 19.61
CA LEU A 65 -3.75 -7.26 19.75
C LEU A 65 -3.60 -8.76 20.08
N PRO A 66 -4.11 -9.24 21.23
CA PRO A 66 -4.19 -10.66 21.53
C PRO A 66 -5.13 -11.38 20.56
N ALA A 67 -4.98 -12.71 20.43
CA ALA A 67 -5.93 -13.51 19.67
C ALA A 67 -7.30 -13.52 20.38
N GLU A 68 -8.38 -13.55 19.60
CA GLU A 68 -9.76 -13.47 20.12
C GLU A 68 -10.11 -14.68 21.03
N GLU A 69 -9.51 -15.84 20.74
CA GLU A 69 -9.69 -17.10 21.47
C GLU A 69 -8.74 -17.26 22.66
N ALA A 70 -7.74 -16.38 22.80
CA ALA A 70 -6.83 -16.45 23.95
C ALA A 70 -7.59 -16.04 25.20
N SER A 71 -7.50 -16.85 26.27
CA SER A 71 -8.03 -16.48 27.59
C SER A 71 -7.48 -15.12 28.00
N LEU A 72 -8.28 -14.07 27.82
CA LEU A 72 -7.92 -12.71 28.20
C LEU A 72 -7.73 -12.72 29.71
N ALA A 73 -6.47 -12.68 30.16
CA ALA A 73 -6.14 -12.64 31.58
C ALA A 73 -6.96 -11.56 32.30
N ASP A 74 -7.24 -11.73 33.59
CA ASP A 74 -7.97 -10.78 34.45
C ASP A 74 -7.36 -9.35 34.51
N ASN A 75 -6.28 -9.11 33.78
CA ASN A 75 -5.54 -7.85 33.71
C ASN A 75 -6.20 -6.77 32.85
N TYR A 76 -7.27 -7.08 32.09
CA TYR A 76 -7.93 -6.13 31.19
C TYR A 76 -9.30 -5.68 31.71
N SER A 77 -9.54 -4.36 31.71
CA SER A 77 -10.83 -3.80 32.08
C SER A 77 -11.92 -4.15 31.05
N ALA A 78 -13.20 -4.03 31.43
CA ALA A 78 -14.32 -4.18 30.48
C ALA A 78 -14.20 -3.20 29.29
N GLY A 79 -13.65 -2.01 29.53
CA GLY A 79 -13.37 -1.03 28.48
C GLY A 79 -12.29 -1.52 27.51
N ASP A 80 -11.20 -2.11 28.02
CA ASP A 80 -10.14 -2.66 27.17
C ASP A 80 -10.65 -3.83 26.33
N LYS A 81 -11.43 -4.74 26.93
CA LYS A 81 -12.07 -5.87 26.23
C LYS A 81 -12.95 -5.37 25.07
N TYR A 82 -13.73 -4.31 25.29
CA TYR A 82 -14.50 -3.66 24.23
C TYR A 82 -13.60 -3.12 23.11
N LYS A 83 -12.56 -2.36 23.45
CA LYS A 83 -11.65 -1.78 22.44
C LYS A 83 -10.92 -2.85 21.63
N MET A 84 -10.57 -3.97 22.26
CA MET A 84 -9.92 -5.11 21.61
C MET A 84 -10.89 -5.79 20.64
N TRP A 85 -12.11 -6.06 21.08
CA TRP A 85 -13.14 -6.64 20.23
C TRP A 85 -13.47 -5.75 19.03
N MET A 86 -13.63 -4.43 19.25
CA MET A 86 -13.83 -3.48 18.16
C MET A 86 -12.62 -3.41 17.20
N ARG A 87 -11.39 -3.61 17.69
CA ARG A 87 -10.20 -3.70 16.84
C ARG A 87 -10.18 -4.98 16.01
N HIS A 88 -10.69 -6.11 16.50
CA HIS A 88 -10.89 -7.30 15.67
C HIS A 88 -11.90 -7.04 14.55
N ARG A 89 -13.07 -6.46 14.86
CA ARG A 89 -14.08 -6.11 13.86
C ARG A 89 -13.57 -5.10 12.83
N TYR A 90 -12.70 -4.18 13.24
CA TYR A 90 -11.98 -3.31 12.32
C TYR A 90 -11.06 -4.11 11.37
N ASN A 91 -10.29 -5.07 11.89
CA ASN A 91 -9.42 -5.91 11.06
C ASN A 91 -10.24 -6.76 10.08
N ASP A 92 -11.40 -7.26 10.51
CA ASP A 92 -12.34 -7.98 9.64
C ASP A 92 -12.82 -7.05 8.50
N CYS A 93 -13.19 -5.81 8.82
CA CYS A 93 -13.53 -4.80 7.81
C CYS A 93 -12.39 -4.56 6.81
N VAL A 94 -11.15 -4.44 7.28
CA VAL A 94 -9.98 -4.29 6.41
C VAL A 94 -9.82 -5.51 5.50
N GLY A 95 -10.02 -6.72 6.04
CA GLY A 95 -10.00 -7.96 5.26
C GLY A 95 -11.05 -7.97 4.15
N TYR A 96 -12.31 -7.67 4.48
CA TYR A 96 -13.37 -7.60 3.47
C TYR A 96 -13.11 -6.52 2.42
N LEU A 97 -12.66 -5.33 2.81
CA LEU A 97 -12.31 -4.27 1.85
C LEU A 97 -11.16 -4.70 0.93
N ALA A 98 -10.20 -5.46 1.42
CA ALA A 98 -9.11 -6.00 0.61
C ALA A 98 -9.61 -7.00 -0.43
N GLU A 99 -10.54 -7.89 -0.05
CA GLU A 99 -11.19 -8.82 -0.98
C GLU A 99 -12.03 -8.06 -2.03
N LEU A 100 -12.74 -7.01 -1.63
CA LEU A 100 -13.56 -6.18 -2.52
C LEU A 100 -12.73 -5.36 -3.54
N MET A 101 -11.42 -5.20 -3.34
CA MET A 101 -10.54 -4.67 -4.41
C MET A 101 -10.46 -5.61 -5.62
N GLY A 102 -10.82 -6.88 -5.47
CA GLY A 102 -10.96 -7.87 -6.54
C GLY A 102 -12.36 -7.97 -7.14
N HIS A 103 -13.36 -7.21 -6.66
CA HIS A 103 -14.76 -7.34 -7.07
C HIS A 103 -15.02 -6.95 -8.54
N ASP A 104 -15.88 -7.66 -9.27
CA ASP A 104 -16.12 -7.42 -10.71
C ASP A 104 -16.48 -5.95 -11.06
N ALA A 105 -17.32 -5.32 -10.24
CA ALA A 105 -17.70 -3.93 -10.39
C ALA A 105 -16.60 -2.95 -9.96
N PHE A 106 -16.15 -2.10 -10.90
CA PHE A 106 -15.10 -1.10 -10.63
C PHE A 106 -15.46 -0.11 -9.52
N GLN A 107 -16.73 0.29 -9.39
CA GLN A 107 -17.16 1.21 -8.34
C GLN A 107 -16.91 0.64 -6.93
N VAL A 108 -17.08 -0.69 -6.77
CA VAL A 108 -16.79 -1.38 -5.52
C VAL A 108 -15.28 -1.43 -5.28
N LYS A 109 -14.46 -1.74 -6.31
CA LYS A 109 -13.00 -1.71 -6.22
C LYS A 109 -12.50 -0.32 -5.78
N GLU A 110 -12.98 0.73 -6.44
CA GLU A 110 -12.59 2.12 -6.19
C GLU A 110 -12.99 2.57 -4.77
N MET A 111 -14.23 2.31 -4.36
CA MET A 111 -14.70 2.68 -3.02
C MET A 111 -13.98 1.94 -1.91
N SER A 112 -13.59 0.68 -2.15
CA SER A 112 -12.80 -0.12 -1.21
C SER A 112 -11.38 0.44 -1.07
N LEU A 113 -10.72 0.75 -2.19
CA LEU A 113 -9.42 1.41 -2.21
C LEU A 113 -9.43 2.74 -1.44
N SER A 114 -10.37 3.63 -1.76
CA SER A 114 -10.46 4.95 -1.10
C SER A 114 -10.75 4.82 0.39
N THR A 115 -11.54 3.82 0.80
CA THR A 115 -11.83 3.56 2.21
C THR A 115 -10.61 3.02 2.96
N LEU A 116 -9.87 2.09 2.36
CA LEU A 116 -8.62 1.59 2.93
C LEU A 116 -7.59 2.70 3.06
N MET A 117 -7.44 3.57 2.05
CA MET A 117 -6.51 4.70 2.14
C MET A 117 -6.91 5.75 3.16
N LYS A 118 -8.21 6.00 3.34
CA LYS A 118 -8.70 6.80 4.46
C LYS A 118 -8.35 6.17 5.82
N PHE A 119 -8.39 4.84 5.93
CA PHE A 119 -7.94 4.16 7.14
C PHE A 119 -6.42 4.25 7.34
N VAL A 120 -5.62 4.19 6.27
CA VAL A 120 -4.16 4.45 6.34
C VAL A 120 -3.92 5.85 6.86
N GLU A 121 -4.61 6.86 6.34
CA GLU A 121 -4.49 8.24 6.81
C GLU A 121 -4.87 8.37 8.29
N LEU A 122 -6.01 7.80 8.69
CA LEU A 122 -6.48 7.87 10.07
C LEU A 122 -5.58 7.11 11.04
N GLU A 123 -5.05 5.94 10.69
CA GLU A 123 -4.08 5.23 11.54
C GLU A 123 -2.73 5.97 11.58
N ALA A 124 -2.35 6.70 10.53
CA ALA A 124 -1.16 7.56 10.56
C ALA A 124 -1.34 8.76 11.51
N GLN A 125 -2.56 9.24 11.71
CA GLN A 125 -2.90 10.31 12.66
C GLN A 125 -3.22 9.80 14.08
N HIS A 126 -3.80 8.60 14.18
CA HIS A 126 -4.24 7.94 15.40
C HIS A 126 -3.64 6.51 15.47
N PRO A 127 -2.33 6.37 15.74
CA PRO A 127 -1.65 5.08 15.65
C PRO A 127 -2.20 4.04 16.61
N LEU A 128 -2.38 2.83 16.10
CA LEU A 128 -2.81 1.67 16.88
C LEU A 128 -1.66 0.79 17.36
N ILE A 129 -0.45 1.27 17.18
CA ILE A 129 0.78 0.70 17.75
C ILE A 129 1.23 1.61 18.89
N LYS A 130 1.71 1.02 19.99
CA LYS A 130 2.30 1.80 21.08
C LYS A 130 3.61 2.42 20.61
N VAL A 131 3.68 3.74 20.64
CA VAL A 131 4.91 4.48 20.38
C VAL A 131 5.86 4.27 21.55
N GLU A 132 6.91 3.48 21.34
CA GLU A 132 7.88 3.15 22.40
C GLU A 132 8.74 4.36 22.79
N TRP A 133 9.05 5.26 21.83
CA TRP A 133 9.92 6.42 22.03
C TRP A 133 9.38 7.66 21.33
N LYS A 134 9.43 8.82 22.01
CA LYS A 134 9.10 10.11 21.37
C LYS A 134 10.06 10.35 20.21
N GLY A 135 9.51 10.46 18.99
CA GLY A 135 10.27 10.71 17.76
C GLY A 135 10.33 9.54 16.78
N THR A 136 9.78 8.37 17.10
CA THR A 136 9.66 7.27 16.13
C THR A 136 8.60 7.58 15.08
N LEU A 137 8.98 7.52 13.80
CA LEU A 137 8.03 7.58 12.69
C LEU A 137 7.10 6.36 12.77
N THR A 138 5.83 6.62 13.04
CA THR A 138 4.81 5.58 13.11
C THR A 138 3.93 5.69 11.88
N PHE A 139 4.01 4.69 11.01
CA PHE A 139 3.23 4.61 9.79
C PHE A 139 2.53 3.24 9.74
N PRO A 140 1.26 3.15 9.32
CA PRO A 140 0.48 1.91 9.30
C PRO A 140 0.88 1.02 8.11
N ARG A 141 2.12 0.52 8.15
CA ARG A 141 2.75 -0.23 7.06
C ARG A 141 1.99 -1.51 6.70
N GLU A 142 1.42 -2.20 7.68
CA GLU A 142 0.69 -3.45 7.45
C GLU A 142 -0.62 -3.19 6.71
N LEU A 143 -1.33 -2.10 7.04
CA LEU A 143 -2.54 -1.70 6.33
C LEU A 143 -2.24 -1.21 4.91
N LEU A 144 -1.19 -0.40 4.72
CA LEU A 144 -0.77 -0.01 3.38
C LEU A 144 -0.32 -1.21 2.54
N LYS A 145 0.31 -2.22 3.15
CA LYS A 145 0.67 -3.47 2.48
C LYS A 145 -0.57 -4.19 1.95
N VAL A 146 -1.65 -4.26 2.73
CA VAL A 146 -2.94 -4.82 2.26
C VAL A 146 -3.44 -4.09 1.00
N VAL A 147 -3.36 -2.76 0.97
CA VAL A 147 -3.71 -1.97 -0.22
C VAL A 147 -2.83 -2.33 -1.41
N VAL A 148 -1.51 -2.35 -1.22
CA VAL A 148 -0.55 -2.65 -2.29
C VAL A 148 -0.74 -4.07 -2.83
N ASP A 149 -1.00 -5.05 -1.98
CA ASP A 149 -1.28 -6.43 -2.41
C ASP A 149 -2.56 -6.50 -3.25
N GLY A 150 -3.61 -5.75 -2.88
CA GLY A 150 -4.84 -5.60 -3.66
C GLY A 150 -4.66 -4.89 -5.02
N LEU A 151 -3.63 -4.05 -5.17
CA LEU A 151 -3.26 -3.40 -6.43
C LEU A 151 -2.42 -4.30 -7.35
N LEU A 152 -1.94 -5.45 -6.86
CA LEU A 152 -1.04 -6.34 -7.58
C LEU A 152 -1.63 -7.75 -7.77
N PRO A 153 -2.87 -7.89 -8.29
CA PRO A 153 -3.43 -9.20 -8.57
C PRO A 153 -2.57 -9.96 -9.59
N LEU A 154 -2.52 -11.29 -9.44
CA LEU A 154 -1.65 -12.13 -10.27
C LEU A 154 -2.16 -12.33 -11.69
N HIS A 155 -3.48 -12.32 -11.88
CA HIS A 155 -4.14 -12.78 -13.10
C HIS A 155 -5.09 -11.75 -13.72
N GLU A 156 -5.15 -10.54 -13.19
CA GLU A 156 -6.06 -9.47 -13.64
C GLU A 156 -5.29 -8.18 -13.90
N ASP A 157 -5.79 -7.35 -14.80
CA ASP A 157 -5.30 -5.98 -14.96
C ASP A 157 -5.88 -5.09 -13.84
N ALA A 158 -4.99 -4.38 -13.14
CA ALA A 158 -5.36 -3.42 -12.10
C ALA A 158 -5.05 -1.98 -12.52
N SER A 159 -4.77 -1.71 -13.80
CA SER A 159 -4.22 -0.43 -14.25
C SER A 159 -5.12 0.76 -13.92
N LEU A 160 -6.45 0.60 -14.03
CA LEU A 160 -7.40 1.65 -13.64
C LEU A 160 -7.38 1.93 -12.13
N LEU A 161 -7.35 0.89 -11.31
CA LEU A 161 -7.35 1.02 -9.85
C LEU A 161 -6.01 1.62 -9.36
N ILE A 162 -4.90 1.19 -9.97
CA ILE A 162 -3.56 1.77 -9.76
C ILE A 162 -3.56 3.26 -10.12
N SER A 163 -4.19 3.64 -11.24
CA SER A 163 -4.29 5.05 -11.63
C SER A 163 -5.06 5.89 -10.60
N ARG A 164 -6.07 5.33 -9.92
CA ARG A 164 -6.75 6.01 -8.81
C ARG A 164 -5.86 6.11 -7.58
N PHE A 165 -5.11 5.06 -7.26
CA PHE A 165 -4.17 5.07 -6.14
C PHE A 165 -3.03 6.09 -6.28
N GLN A 166 -2.63 6.43 -7.51
CA GLN A 166 -1.50 7.35 -7.76
C GLN A 166 -1.66 8.73 -7.10
N GLU A 167 -2.88 9.19 -6.79
CA GLU A 167 -3.08 10.45 -6.07
C GLU A 167 -2.42 10.44 -4.68
N TYR A 168 -2.41 9.28 -4.00
CA TYR A 168 -1.78 9.12 -2.69
C TYR A 168 -0.25 9.06 -2.76
N MET A 169 0.32 8.85 -3.94
CA MET A 169 1.77 8.88 -4.15
C MET A 169 2.32 10.31 -4.13
N GLU A 170 1.51 11.33 -3.81
CA GLU A 170 1.98 12.67 -3.50
C GLU A 170 2.76 12.75 -2.17
N TYR A 171 2.48 11.84 -1.23
CA TYR A 171 3.13 11.78 0.08
C TYR A 171 4.44 10.97 0.03
N ASP A 172 5.51 11.54 0.58
CA ASP A 172 6.85 10.97 0.64
C ASP A 172 6.92 9.64 1.42
N ASP A 173 6.18 9.55 2.52
CA ASP A 173 6.10 8.34 3.33
C ASP A 173 5.28 7.24 2.66
N VAL A 174 4.17 7.59 2.02
CA VAL A 174 3.40 6.65 1.21
C VAL A 174 4.28 6.07 0.09
N ARG A 175 5.01 6.90 -0.68
CA ARG A 175 5.95 6.42 -1.70
C ARG A 175 6.96 5.42 -1.13
N TYR A 176 7.61 5.78 -0.02
CA TYR A 176 8.62 4.93 0.61
C TYR A 176 8.07 3.57 1.04
N PHE A 177 6.90 3.54 1.68
CA PHE A 177 6.32 2.28 2.15
C PHE A 177 5.68 1.46 1.02
N VAL A 178 5.18 2.10 -0.04
CA VAL A 178 4.76 1.41 -1.28
C VAL A 178 5.96 0.69 -1.90
N ILE A 179 7.09 1.36 -2.08
CA ILE A 179 8.33 0.75 -2.62
C ILE A 179 8.71 -0.51 -1.82
N LYS A 180 8.65 -0.44 -0.49
CA LYS A 180 8.93 -1.59 0.37
C LYS A 180 7.92 -2.72 0.19
N ALA A 181 6.62 -2.41 0.21
CA ALA A 181 5.55 -3.39 0.05
C ALA A 181 5.64 -4.08 -1.31
N VAL A 182 5.87 -3.32 -2.40
CA VAL A 182 6.07 -3.88 -3.75
C VAL A 182 7.31 -4.78 -3.79
N THR A 183 8.44 -4.36 -3.21
CA THR A 183 9.66 -5.18 -3.17
C THR A 183 9.42 -6.50 -2.45
N GLU A 184 8.67 -6.49 -1.36
CA GLU A 184 8.32 -7.70 -0.62
C GLU A 184 7.37 -8.59 -1.44
N SER A 185 6.33 -8.00 -2.06
CA SER A 185 5.41 -8.70 -2.96
C SER A 185 6.16 -9.41 -4.09
N ILE A 186 7.10 -8.72 -4.75
CA ILE A 186 7.97 -9.30 -5.78
C ILE A 186 8.70 -10.52 -5.19
N GLY A 187 9.37 -10.35 -4.05
CA GLY A 187 10.09 -11.45 -3.39
C GLY A 187 9.20 -12.66 -3.06
N GLN A 188 7.98 -12.44 -2.58
CA GLN A 188 7.03 -13.51 -2.27
C GLN A 188 6.54 -14.24 -3.53
N VAL A 189 6.15 -13.49 -4.57
CA VAL A 189 5.70 -14.07 -5.85
C VAL A 189 6.84 -14.84 -6.53
N MET A 190 8.07 -14.33 -6.44
CA MET A 190 9.26 -15.03 -6.93
C MET A 190 9.47 -16.38 -6.26
N GLN A 191 9.38 -16.44 -4.93
CA GLN A 191 9.55 -17.69 -4.19
C GLN A 191 8.46 -18.73 -4.52
N LYS A 192 7.22 -18.27 -4.70
CA LYS A 192 6.07 -19.13 -5.02
C LYS A 192 6.11 -19.67 -6.44
N THR A 193 6.52 -18.85 -7.42
CA THR A 193 6.29 -19.17 -8.83
C THR A 193 7.37 -20.08 -9.43
N LYS A 194 8.57 -20.20 -8.82
CA LYS A 194 9.78 -20.93 -9.32
C LYS A 194 10.27 -20.54 -10.74
N GLU A 195 9.39 -20.02 -11.58
CA GLU A 195 9.58 -19.59 -12.96
C GLU A 195 9.34 -18.07 -13.09
N ARG A 196 8.94 -17.63 -14.28
CA ARG A 196 8.64 -16.23 -14.63
C ARG A 196 7.30 -15.80 -14.00
N PRO A 197 7.24 -14.65 -13.30
CA PRO A 197 5.98 -14.12 -12.79
C PRO A 197 4.93 -13.91 -13.91
N PRO A 198 3.63 -14.01 -13.61
CA PRO A 198 2.57 -13.80 -14.59
C PRO A 198 2.66 -12.43 -15.30
N PRO A 199 2.33 -12.32 -16.60
CA PRO A 199 2.42 -11.07 -17.33
C PRO A 199 1.56 -9.93 -16.74
N PHE A 200 0.36 -10.25 -16.25
CA PHE A 200 -0.52 -9.27 -15.59
C PHE A 200 0.13 -8.70 -14.33
N TYR A 201 0.63 -9.57 -13.45
CA TYR A 201 1.40 -9.13 -12.28
C TYR A 201 2.57 -8.22 -12.65
N GLN A 202 3.37 -8.59 -13.65
CA GLN A 202 4.51 -7.78 -14.10
C GLN A 202 4.07 -6.40 -14.64
N GLN A 203 2.96 -6.36 -15.36
CA GLN A 203 2.39 -5.10 -15.87
C GLN A 203 1.83 -4.24 -14.74
N ASN A 204 1.13 -4.83 -13.76
CA ASN A 204 0.61 -4.12 -12.58
C ASN A 204 1.73 -3.53 -11.73
N VAL A 205 2.77 -4.33 -11.44
CA VAL A 205 3.96 -3.85 -10.72
C VAL A 205 4.58 -2.66 -11.46
N PHE A 206 4.80 -2.78 -12.77
CA PHE A 206 5.35 -1.67 -13.55
C PHE A 206 4.46 -0.42 -13.53
N SER A 207 3.15 -0.58 -13.74
CA SER A 207 2.18 0.52 -13.70
C SER A 207 2.18 1.26 -12.35
N LEU A 208 2.46 0.53 -11.25
CA LEU A 208 2.55 1.10 -9.90
C LEU A 208 3.90 1.78 -9.62
N ILE A 209 5.02 1.22 -10.10
CA ILE A 209 6.37 1.74 -9.78
C ILE A 209 6.90 2.78 -10.77
N SER A 210 6.44 2.76 -12.02
CA SER A 210 6.92 3.70 -13.05
C SER A 210 6.61 5.18 -12.76
N PRO A 211 5.47 5.56 -12.13
CA PRO A 211 5.18 6.96 -11.80
C PRO A 211 5.84 7.46 -10.51
N ILE A 212 6.61 6.62 -9.82
CA ILE A 212 7.22 6.99 -8.53
C ILE A 212 8.28 8.06 -8.77
N ASN A 213 7.96 9.28 -8.35
CA ASN A 213 8.89 10.40 -8.36
C ASN A 213 9.73 10.39 -7.08
N MET A 214 11.04 10.26 -7.24
CA MET A 214 11.98 10.30 -6.13
C MET A 214 12.42 11.75 -5.85
N PRO A 215 12.56 12.14 -4.57
CA PRO A 215 13.13 13.45 -4.23
C PRO A 215 14.58 13.55 -4.74
N ASN A 216 14.99 14.72 -5.24
CA ASN A 216 16.38 14.93 -5.69
C ASN A 216 17.32 15.16 -4.50
N LYS A 217 16.79 15.78 -3.45
CA LYS A 217 17.49 16.08 -2.20
C LYS A 217 16.54 15.95 -1.02
N GLU A 218 17.12 15.82 0.17
CA GLU A 218 16.40 15.72 1.44
C GLU A 218 15.34 16.81 1.63
N SER A 219 15.65 18.06 1.27
CA SER A 219 14.73 19.20 1.43
C SER A 219 13.52 19.19 0.50
N ASP A 220 13.50 18.34 -0.52
CA ASP A 220 12.33 18.18 -1.40
C ASP A 220 11.25 17.32 -0.73
N MET A 221 11.59 16.61 0.36
CA MET A 221 10.66 15.76 1.10
C MET A 221 9.84 16.59 2.08
N VAL A 222 8.62 16.94 1.68
CA VAL A 222 7.80 17.95 2.38
C VAL A 222 6.42 17.41 2.76
N ARG A 223 5.83 16.53 1.95
CA ARG A 223 4.46 16.08 2.13
C ARG A 223 4.46 14.70 2.75
N PHE A 224 3.91 14.59 3.94
CA PHE A 224 3.85 13.32 4.64
C PHE A 224 2.48 13.11 5.25
N MET A 225 2.00 11.88 5.15
CA MET A 225 0.68 11.49 5.65
C MET A 225 0.71 11.31 7.17
N ALA A 226 1.78 10.71 7.71
CA ALA A 226 1.96 10.57 9.15
C ALA A 226 2.47 11.87 9.78
N LYS A 227 1.93 12.23 10.96
CA LYS A 227 2.40 13.40 11.72
C LYS A 227 3.86 13.21 12.16
N GLN A 228 4.72 14.11 11.69
CA GLN A 228 6.16 14.00 11.87
C GLN A 228 6.62 14.82 13.05
N VAL A 229 6.81 14.19 14.20
CA VAL A 229 7.24 14.92 15.42
C VAL A 229 8.76 15.17 15.42
N CYS A 230 9.56 14.45 14.62
CA CYS A 230 11.02 14.49 14.76
C CYS A 230 11.82 14.15 13.47
N LEU A 231 11.33 14.48 12.28
CA LEU A 231 12.07 14.13 11.07
C LEU A 231 13.22 15.07 10.72
N THR A 232 13.26 16.29 11.22
CA THR A 232 14.30 17.27 10.83
C THR A 232 15.74 16.81 11.11
N HIS A 233 15.98 15.97 12.12
CA HIS A 233 17.32 15.41 12.41
C HIS A 233 17.59 14.04 11.77
N CYS A 234 16.56 13.42 11.18
CA CYS A 234 16.66 12.08 10.59
C CYS A 234 16.27 12.03 9.11
N LEU A 235 15.91 13.15 8.51
CA LEU A 235 15.40 13.22 7.14
C LEU A 235 16.49 12.82 6.14
N GLN A 236 17.77 13.11 6.41
CA GLN A 236 18.89 12.62 5.61
C GLN A 236 18.99 11.10 5.62
N PHE A 237 18.84 10.46 6.79
CA PHE A 237 18.84 9.01 6.90
C PHE A 237 17.61 8.40 6.20
N TYR A 238 16.47 9.06 6.33
CA TYR A 238 15.24 8.64 5.68
C TYR A 238 15.34 8.74 4.16
N PHE A 239 15.87 9.85 3.64
CA PHE A 239 16.16 10.07 2.22
C PHE A 239 17.10 8.98 1.67
N GLN A 240 18.19 8.68 2.38
CA GLN A 240 19.12 7.64 1.95
C GLN A 240 18.47 6.24 1.95
N ALA A 241 17.67 5.94 2.98
CA ALA A 241 16.91 4.70 3.05
C ALA A 241 15.86 4.62 1.92
N HIS A 242 15.27 5.76 1.53
CA HIS A 242 14.31 5.84 0.43
C HIS A 242 14.98 5.51 -0.91
N LYS A 243 16.14 6.13 -1.22
CA LYS A 243 16.93 5.77 -2.41
C LYS A 243 17.35 4.30 -2.43
N GLN A 244 17.79 3.78 -1.29
CA GLN A 244 18.16 2.37 -1.18
C GLN A 244 16.98 1.42 -1.42
N ALA A 245 15.79 1.76 -0.89
CA ALA A 245 14.59 0.99 -1.12
C ALA A 245 14.18 1.03 -2.60
N PHE A 246 14.25 2.21 -3.23
CA PHE A 246 13.92 2.42 -4.64
C PHE A 246 14.83 1.59 -5.56
N GLU A 247 16.14 1.65 -5.35
CA GLU A 247 17.10 0.83 -6.08
C GLU A 247 16.80 -0.67 -5.90
N LYS A 248 16.66 -1.14 -4.65
CA LYS A 248 16.37 -2.55 -4.36
C LYS A 248 15.09 -3.03 -5.04
N MET A 249 14.06 -2.19 -5.10
CA MET A 249 12.80 -2.50 -5.78
C MET A 249 13.02 -2.71 -7.28
N TRP A 250 13.69 -1.76 -7.97
CA TRP A 250 13.99 -1.87 -9.39
C TRP A 250 14.89 -3.07 -9.70
N LEU A 251 15.95 -3.28 -8.93
CA LEU A 251 16.80 -4.47 -9.08
C LEU A 251 15.99 -5.76 -8.91
N SER A 252 15.10 -5.82 -7.93
CA SER A 252 14.25 -7.00 -7.70
C SER A 252 13.27 -7.25 -8.84
N PHE A 253 12.68 -6.19 -9.39
CA PHE A 253 11.78 -6.27 -10.54
C PHE A 253 12.50 -6.73 -11.82
N LEU A 254 13.71 -6.20 -12.08
CA LEU A 254 14.49 -6.47 -13.30
C LEU A 254 15.23 -7.81 -13.29
N LYS A 255 15.31 -8.51 -12.15
CA LYS A 255 15.91 -9.86 -12.06
C LYS A 255 15.21 -10.89 -12.95
N HIS A 256 13.95 -10.68 -13.34
CA HIS A 256 13.20 -11.62 -14.15
C HIS A 256 13.08 -11.19 -15.61
N LYS A 257 12.92 -12.18 -16.49
CA LYS A 257 12.66 -11.94 -17.91
C LYS A 257 11.32 -11.23 -18.09
N LEU A 258 11.38 -9.97 -18.48
CA LEU A 258 10.19 -9.17 -18.80
C LEU A 258 9.65 -9.52 -20.20
N PRO A 259 8.34 -9.34 -20.45
CA PRO A 259 7.78 -9.39 -21.78
C PRO A 259 8.39 -8.28 -22.63
N THR A 260 8.58 -8.51 -23.92
CA THR A 260 9.25 -7.56 -24.83
C THR A 260 8.64 -6.15 -24.80
N GLY A 261 7.31 -6.05 -24.72
CA GLY A 261 6.63 -4.75 -24.62
C GLY A 261 7.00 -3.99 -23.34
N LEU A 262 7.01 -4.70 -22.20
CA LEU A 262 7.35 -4.13 -20.90
C LEU A 262 8.86 -3.81 -20.79
N TYR A 263 9.71 -4.66 -21.34
CA TYR A 263 11.14 -4.43 -21.43
C TYR A 263 11.48 -3.12 -22.15
N LYS A 264 10.79 -2.84 -23.28
CA LYS A 264 10.92 -1.55 -23.98
C LYS A 264 10.45 -0.38 -23.12
N LYS A 265 9.29 -0.49 -22.45
CA LYS A 265 8.77 0.56 -21.56
C LYS A 265 9.76 0.92 -20.44
N VAL A 266 10.39 -0.10 -19.83
CA VAL A 266 11.43 0.10 -18.82
C VAL A 266 12.61 0.89 -19.41
N LEU A 267 13.16 0.45 -20.54
CA LEU A 267 14.34 1.10 -21.13
C LEU A 267 14.09 2.56 -21.54
N VAL A 268 12.85 2.90 -21.91
CA VAL A 268 12.48 4.30 -22.22
C VAL A 268 12.70 5.21 -21.02
N ILE A 269 12.26 4.81 -19.82
CA ILE A 269 12.30 5.65 -18.61
C ILE A 269 13.54 5.41 -17.73
N LEU A 270 14.38 4.44 -18.07
CA LEU A 270 15.45 4.01 -17.18
C LEU A 270 16.46 5.14 -16.94
N HIS A 271 16.83 5.83 -18.02
CA HIS A 271 17.92 6.80 -18.03
C HIS A 271 17.59 8.11 -17.29
N ASP A 272 16.33 8.54 -17.30
CA ASP A 272 15.87 9.81 -16.73
C ASP A 272 15.17 9.64 -15.38
N SER A 273 14.43 8.54 -15.20
CA SER A 273 13.51 8.36 -14.08
C SER A 273 13.98 7.31 -13.07
N VAL A 274 14.99 6.51 -13.42
CA VAL A 274 15.49 5.41 -12.56
C VAL A 274 16.95 5.60 -12.15
N LEU A 275 17.88 5.67 -13.13
CA LEU A 275 19.31 5.75 -12.86
C LEU A 275 19.72 6.93 -11.94
N PRO A 276 19.19 8.16 -12.11
CA PRO A 276 19.59 9.29 -11.27
C PRO A 276 19.28 9.10 -9.77
N TYR A 277 18.32 8.23 -9.46
CA TYR A 277 17.80 8.01 -8.13
C TYR A 277 18.32 6.73 -7.46
N MET A 278 19.15 5.95 -8.16
CA MET A 278 19.88 4.83 -7.56
C MET A 278 21.07 5.34 -6.73
N ASN A 279 21.49 4.53 -5.75
CA ASN A 279 22.72 4.78 -5.00
C ASN A 279 23.94 4.26 -5.77
N GLU A 280 23.81 3.11 -6.44
CA GLU A 280 24.81 2.47 -7.28
C GLU A 280 24.23 2.17 -8.69
N PRO A 281 24.11 3.17 -9.57
CA PRO A 281 23.56 2.99 -10.92
C PRO A 281 24.33 1.96 -11.78
N THR A 282 25.60 1.71 -11.45
CA THR A 282 26.46 0.70 -12.10
C THR A 282 25.92 -0.73 -11.98
N LEU A 283 25.04 -1.02 -11.03
CA LEU A 283 24.37 -2.32 -10.95
C LEU A 283 23.46 -2.60 -12.17
N MET A 284 23.18 -1.60 -13.01
CA MET A 284 22.39 -1.74 -14.24
C MET A 284 23.21 -2.06 -15.50
N ILE A 285 24.54 -2.13 -15.41
CA ILE A 285 25.41 -2.38 -16.57
C ILE A 285 25.11 -3.72 -17.21
N ASP A 286 25.04 -4.80 -16.43
CA ASP A 286 24.81 -6.14 -16.96
C ASP A 286 23.46 -6.22 -17.68
N PHE A 287 22.41 -5.66 -17.06
CA PHE A 287 21.09 -5.57 -17.65
C PHE A 287 21.11 -4.81 -18.99
N LEU A 288 21.76 -3.64 -19.02
CA LEU A 288 21.85 -2.78 -20.20
C LEU A 288 22.74 -3.36 -21.30
N THR A 289 23.81 -4.07 -20.95
CA THR A 289 24.70 -4.73 -21.91
C THR A 289 24.00 -5.89 -22.60
N VAL A 290 23.24 -6.69 -21.82
CA VAL A 290 22.36 -7.72 -22.39
C VAL A 290 21.29 -7.10 -23.27
N ALA A 291 20.67 -5.98 -22.85
CA ALA A 291 19.70 -5.26 -23.66
C ALA A 291 20.29 -4.78 -24.99
N TYR A 292 21.52 -4.25 -24.96
CA TYR A 292 22.24 -3.78 -26.12
C TYR A 292 22.57 -4.92 -27.10
N GLY A 293 22.98 -6.07 -26.58
CA GLY A 293 23.27 -7.27 -27.37
C GLY A 293 22.07 -7.87 -28.12
N ILE A 294 20.83 -7.56 -27.72
CA ILE A 294 19.62 -8.05 -28.41
C ILE A 294 19.46 -7.43 -29.81
N GLY A 295 19.90 -6.18 -30.00
CA GLY A 295 19.77 -5.46 -31.28
C GLY A 295 18.40 -4.82 -31.54
N GLY A 296 18.30 -4.12 -32.68
CA GLY A 296 17.08 -3.44 -33.13
C GLY A 296 16.65 -2.28 -32.24
N ALA A 297 15.35 -2.13 -32.00
CA ALA A 297 14.84 -1.04 -31.16
C ALA A 297 15.27 -1.14 -29.69
N ILE A 298 15.50 -2.35 -29.18
CA ILE A 298 15.89 -2.56 -27.77
C ILE A 298 17.32 -2.04 -27.53
N SER A 299 18.25 -2.31 -28.45
CA SER A 299 19.62 -1.83 -28.31
C SER A 299 19.71 -0.30 -28.38
N LEU A 300 18.90 0.33 -29.22
CA LEU A 300 18.80 1.79 -29.30
C LEU A 300 18.31 2.40 -27.99
N LEU A 301 17.29 1.80 -27.36
CA LEU A 301 16.79 2.27 -26.06
C LEU A 301 17.82 2.06 -24.93
N ALA A 302 18.53 0.93 -24.94
CA ALA A 302 19.58 0.63 -23.95
C ALA A 302 20.78 1.58 -24.05
N LEU A 303 21.07 2.09 -25.26
CA LEU A 303 22.21 2.97 -25.50
C LEU A 303 22.17 4.24 -24.64
N ASN A 304 21.00 4.82 -24.41
CA ASN A 304 20.86 6.01 -23.56
C ASN A 304 21.30 5.73 -22.11
N GLY A 305 20.88 4.60 -21.55
CA GLY A 305 21.31 4.20 -20.20
C GLY A 305 22.80 3.93 -20.13
N LEU A 306 23.36 3.21 -21.12
CA LEU A 306 24.81 2.94 -21.17
C LEU A 306 25.62 4.23 -21.30
N PHE A 307 25.19 5.16 -22.15
CA PHE A 307 25.84 6.46 -22.33
C PHE A 307 25.94 7.23 -21.00
N ILE A 308 24.85 7.26 -20.21
CA ILE A 308 24.86 7.89 -18.88
C ILE A 308 25.86 7.18 -17.96
N LEU A 309 25.86 5.85 -17.91
CA LEU A 309 26.77 5.11 -17.04
C LEU A 309 28.25 5.30 -17.43
N ILE A 310 28.56 5.33 -18.72
CA ILE A 310 29.93 5.60 -19.22
C ILE A 310 30.37 7.02 -18.85
N HIS A 311 29.55 8.03 -19.16
CA HIS A 311 29.94 9.42 -18.96
C HIS A 311 29.93 9.90 -17.51
N GLN A 312 28.98 9.43 -16.70
CA GLN A 312 28.77 9.93 -15.34
C GLN A 312 29.34 9.02 -14.26
N HIS A 313 29.53 7.73 -14.56
CA HIS A 313 30.03 6.74 -13.60
C HIS A 313 31.36 6.09 -14.03
N ASN A 314 32.04 6.66 -15.04
CA ASN A 314 33.38 6.28 -15.51
C ASN A 314 33.54 4.77 -15.76
N LEU A 315 32.62 4.21 -16.55
CA LEU A 315 32.82 2.91 -17.18
C LEU A 315 33.73 3.00 -18.40
#